data_AF-A0A3A9C2T0-F1
#
_entry.id   AF-A0A3A9C2T0-F1
#
_cell.length_a   1.000
_cell.length_b   1.000
_cell.length_c   1.000
_cell.angle_alpha   90.00
_cell.angle_beta   90.00
_cell.angle_gamma   90.00
#
_symmetry.space_group_name_H-M   'P 1'
#
loop_
_entity.id
_entity.type
_entity.pdbx_description
1 polymer ?
#
loop_
_entity_poly.entity_id
_entity_poly.type
_entity_poly.pdbx_seq_one_letter_code
_entity_poly.pdbx_strand_id
1 'polypeptide(L)' 'MSKMGRPKSDVVKDHIVTIRMSDEEYLMLKEYSKKHQQTLTATIKSAVDLLYHERSTDKEI' A
#
# COMPACT_ATOMS: atom_id res chain seq x y z
N MET A 1 -25.37 -20.14 24.69
CA MET A 1 -25.19 -18.84 24.00
C MET A 1 -23.76 -18.74 23.51
N SER A 2 -23.46 -19.19 22.29
CA SER A 2 -22.13 -19.02 21.71
C SER A 2 -21.90 -17.55 21.44
N LYS A 3 -20.91 -16.95 22.11
CA LYS A 3 -20.47 -15.58 21.83
C LYS A 3 -19.87 -15.58 20.42
N MET A 4 -20.69 -15.26 19.41
CA MET A 4 -20.19 -15.01 18.07
C MET A 4 -19.43 -13.68 18.12
N GLY A 5 -18.11 -13.77 18.28
CA GLY A 5 -17.22 -12.62 18.13
C GLY A 5 -17.25 -12.09 16.69
N ARG A 6 -16.50 -11.00 16.45
CA ARG A 6 -16.34 -10.40 15.11
C ARG A 6 -16.09 -11.50 14.07
N PRO A 7 -16.84 -11.53 12.95
CA PRO A 7 -16.61 -12.50 11.88
C PRO A 7 -15.13 -12.54 11.53
N LYS A 8 -14.56 -13.74 11.41
CA LYS A 8 -13.19 -13.90 10.92
C LYS A 8 -13.18 -13.31 9.51
N SER A 9 -12.53 -12.16 9.37
CA SER A 9 -12.28 -11.58 8.05
C SER A 9 -11.23 -12.46 7.39
N ASP A 10 -11.57 -13.16 6.31
CA ASP A 10 -10.68 -14.12 5.63
C ASP A 10 -9.37 -13.49 5.13
N VAL A 11 -9.36 -12.17 4.94
CA VAL A 11 -8.17 -11.40 4.61
C VAL A 11 -7.59 -10.79 5.88
N VAL A 12 -6.69 -11.53 6.53
CA VAL A 12 -5.90 -10.99 7.64
C VAL A 12 -4.65 -10.30 7.05
N LYS A 13 -4.47 -9.02 7.38
CA LYS A 13 -3.26 -8.28 7.00
C LYS A 13 -2.17 -8.58 8.04
N ASP A 14 -1.56 -9.75 7.92
CA ASP A 14 -0.59 -10.25 8.92
C ASP A 14 0.80 -9.58 8.83
N HIS A 15 1.12 -8.95 7.70
CA HIS A 15 2.44 -8.37 7.45
C HIS A 15 2.43 -6.83 7.53
N ILE A 16 3.37 -6.28 8.30
CA ILE A 16 3.58 -4.84 8.45
C ILE A 16 4.95 -4.49 7.85
N VAL A 17 4.98 -3.43 7.04
CA VAL A 17 6.20 -2.85 6.48
C VAL A 17 6.36 -1.43 7.03
N THR A 18 7.52 -1.15 7.62
CA THR A 18 7.88 0.18 8.13
C THR A 18 9.00 0.74 7.28
N ILE A 19 8.80 1.94 6.73
CA ILE A 19 9.77 2.64 5.88
C ILE A 19 10.19 3.91 6.61
N ARG A 20 11.50 4.14 6.74
CA ARG A 20 12.05 5.42 7.20
C ARG A 20 12.20 6.32 5.98
N MET A 21 11.68 7.54 6.08
CA MET A 21 11.69 8.53 5.01
C MET A 21 12.30 9.82 5.56
N SER A 22 12.97 10.59 4.71
CA SER A 22 13.29 11.98 5.02
C SER A 22 12.01 12.84 5.02
N ASP A 23 12.10 14.05 5.56
CA ASP A 23 10.96 14.98 5.56
C ASP A 23 10.50 15.31 4.14
N GLU A 24 11.43 15.48 3.20
CA GLU A 24 11.14 15.75 1.80
C GLU A 24 10.39 14.60 1.13
N GLU A 25 10.87 13.36 1.30
CA GLU A 25 10.22 12.17 0.74
C GLU A 25 8.80 11.98 1.28
N TYR A 26 8.60 12.22 2.58
CA TYR A 26 7.29 12.13 3.20
C TYR A 26 6.33 13.21 2.68
N LEU A 27 6.81 14.44 2.50
CA LEU A 27 6.02 15.54 1.94
C LEU A 27 5.58 15.24 0.51
N MET A 28 6.49 14.76 -0.34
CA MET A 28 6.15 14.36 -1.71
C MET A 28 5.08 13.27 -1.74
N LEU A 29 5.21 12.23 -0.91
CA LEU A 29 4.22 11.16 -0.81
C LEU A 29 2.86 11.69 -0.36
N LYS A 30 2.85 12.61 0.61
CA LYS A 30 1.63 13.23 1.15
C LYS A 30 0.93 14.10 0.11
N GLU A 31 1.66 14.90 -0.63
CA GLU A 31 1.12 15.75 -1.69
C GLU A 31 0.52 14.92 -2.82
N TYR A 32 1.24 13.89 -3.27
CA TYR A 32 0.74 12.94 -4.27
C TYR A 32 -0.56 12.29 -3.80
N SER A 33 -0.57 11.76 -2.58
CA SER A 33 -1.74 11.10 -2.00
C SER A 33 -2.95 12.05 -1.94
N LYS A 34 -2.72 13.31 -1.53
CA LYS A 34 -3.77 14.34 -1.48
C LYS A 34 -4.31 14.66 -2.87
N LYS A 35 -3.44 14.83 -3.87
CA LYS A 35 -3.81 15.12 -5.26
C LYS A 35 -4.68 14.01 -5.85
N HIS A 36 -4.39 12.75 -5.53
CA HIS A 36 -5.09 11.58 -6.04
C HIS A 36 -6.23 11.09 -5.13
N GLN A 37 -6.56 11.83 -4.06
CA GLN A 37 -7.60 11.47 -3.07
C GLN A 37 -7.41 10.07 -2.47
N GLN A 38 -6.15 9.67 -2.30
CA GLN A 38 -5.75 8.38 -1.75
C GLN A 38 -5.15 8.56 -0.35
N THR A 39 -5.20 7.50 0.45
CA THR A 39 -4.44 7.45 1.70
C THR A 39 -2.97 7.13 1.40
N LEU A 40 -2.04 7.56 2.26
CA LEU A 40 -0.61 7.23 2.11
C LEU A 40 -0.38 5.73 1.88
N THR A 41 -1.10 4.88 2.62
CA THR A 41 -1.02 3.42 2.47
C THR A 41 -1.52 2.96 1.11
N ALA A 42 -2.60 3.52 0.59
CA ALA A 42 -3.10 3.17 -0.75
C ALA A 42 -2.12 3.63 -1.84
N THR A 43 -1.55 4.82 -1.70
CA THR A 43 -0.53 5.35 -2.62
C THR A 43 0.71 4.45 -2.65
N ILE A 44 1.26 4.06 -1.50
CA ILE A 44 2.41 3.14 -1.43
C ILE A 44 2.07 1.79 -2.08
N LYS A 45 0.87 1.25 -1.82
CA LYS A 45 0.45 -0.02 -2.43
C LYS A 45 0.35 0.08 -3.96
N SER A 46 -0.22 1.16 -4.48
CA SER A 46 -0.28 1.41 -5.92
C SER A 46 1.11 1.58 -6.53
N ALA A 47 2.02 2.28 -5.84
CA ALA A 47 3.40 2.43 -6.31
C ALA A 47 4.12 1.07 -6.40
N VAL A 48 3.94 0.21 -5.40
CA VAL A 48 4.49 -1.15 -5.41
C VAL A 48 3.87 -1.99 -6.52
N ASP A 49 2.55 -1.91 -6.71
CA ASP A 49 1.83 -2.62 -7.78
C ASP A 49 2.33 -2.21 -9.17
N LEU A 50 2.49 -0.90 -9.41
CA LEU A 50 3.06 -0.36 -10.64
C LEU A 50 4.47 -0.91 -10.92
N LEU A 51 5.35 -0.94 -9.90
CA LEU A 51 6.70 -1.50 -10.06
C LEU A 51 6.69 -2.98 -10.44
N TYR A 52 5.73 -3.76 -9.96
CA TYR A 52 5.59 -5.16 -10.35
C TYR A 52 4.98 -5.33 -11.74
N HIS A 53 4.05 -4.44 -12.13
CA HIS A 53 3.44 -4.44 -13.46
C HIS A 53 4.46 -4.05 -14.54
N GLU A 54 5.26 -3.01 -14.31
CA GLU A 54 6.30 -2.56 -15.24
C GLU A 54 7.39 -3.62 -15.43
N ARG A 55 7.77 -4.35 -14.37
CA ARG A 55 8.76 -5.43 -14.47
C ARG A 55 8.24 -6.71 -15.15
N SER A 56 6.93 -6.90 -15.26
CA SER A 56 6.40 -7.99 -16.08
C SER A 56 6.50 -7.72 -17.58
N THR A 57 6.52 -6.45 -17.99
CA THR A 57 6.68 -6.03 -19.40
C THR A 57 8.14 -5.98 -19.86
N ASP A 58 9.11 -5.87 -18.96
CA ASP A 58 10.56 -5.81 -19.29
C ASP A 58 11.21 -7.19 -19.54
N LYS A 59 10.47 -8.29 -19.37
CA LYS A 59 10.98 -9.67 -19.55
C LYS A 59 10.61 -10.33 -20.89
N GLU A 60 10.04 -9.58 -21.83
CA GLU A 60 9.76 -10.04 -23.20
C GLU A 60 10.54 -9.24 -24.24
N ILE A 61 11.88 -9.25 -24.19
CA ILE A 61 12.76 -9.02 -25.34
C ILE A 61 13.97 -9.95 -25.26
#